data_AF-A0A842RE44-F1
#
_entry.id   AF-A0A842RE44-F1
#
_cell.length_a   1.000
_cell.length_b   1.000
_cell.length_c   1.000
_cell.angle_alpha   90.00
_cell.angle_beta   90.00
_cell.angle_gamma   90.00
#
_symmetry.space_group_name_H-M   'P 1'
#
loop_
_entity.id
_entity.type
_entity.pdbx_description
1 polymer ?
#
loop_
_entity_poly.entity_id
_entity_poly.type
_entity_poly.pdbx_seq_one_letter_code
_entity_poly.pdbx_strand_id
1 'polypeptide(L)'
;MRKKKSQKIIEKILSASSEESELLEELLERFLHELILLVQEKLEQEPISSIRKIKIFKPKEMKEMDFSMKRTSSTIHFDINFLHLRQTERKDMLYFLIMKECLFHFLSFEPFADVTEAVVDILTTLILKEVLEIRSLDHHLITAIRSRIYCKDIAEKSYNYWDSLLQILFRQNISAEIVFHQFNSLIREVSIKKWSKEQLIEQFRSFVVSKIKGEEIIAPHFLSSRLQKIINHFLELGFEKSTTGQIAELMGLHINTIRRAFRELSSRFNTFWKTEMNYEKLKLYPHLFRISLPNQKAKEIVEKYLMEIPYVEQLFEGKTVDEEIILYSSTFNSPLSVSNQLQHDLQKLSNNELINDYVLQMIRQRIRYATITTEPFNPKAENFSKLILNEEKSIAIQKLILTDQKSHLSFPEADSRVAAINNQKASYSLKINDELPTVNYNQLYFLAILKCRYLIKGRYGVWIDEFYDLCKQNDIDLSEVSTQMDFINQMEIQTRRKGLLDYWYSIRAYGLQNDILGIEIPLAAISEKSLQEVIDKVRVFSSSALLKLYDRWFYIFQGINHKHPVAQLLQAIFNQEGLPINMFTIRSKNFRFVPLHELFDFDSNRWKVILPQPSIPGKLV
;
A
#
# COMPACT_ATOMS: atom_id res chain seq x y z
N MET A 1 -31.60 -15.71 -21.53
CA MET A 1 -32.98 -15.19 -21.68
C MET A 1 -33.28 -14.06 -20.68
N ARG A 2 -32.98 -14.24 -19.38
CA ARG A 2 -33.24 -13.25 -18.31
C ARG A 2 -32.55 -11.89 -18.49
N LYS A 3 -31.26 -11.86 -18.91
CA LYS A 3 -30.52 -10.62 -19.26
C LYS A 3 -31.27 -9.70 -20.24
N LYS A 4 -31.88 -10.27 -21.29
CA LYS A 4 -32.68 -9.51 -22.27
C LYS A 4 -33.98 -8.97 -21.68
N LYS A 5 -34.58 -9.66 -20.71
CA LYS A 5 -35.80 -9.24 -20.01
C LYS A 5 -35.52 -8.07 -19.06
N SER A 6 -34.45 -8.18 -18.26
CA SER A 6 -33.95 -7.10 -17.40
C SER A 6 -33.61 -5.83 -18.18
N GLN A 7 -32.95 -5.95 -19.34
CA GLN A 7 -32.64 -4.81 -20.21
C GLN A 7 -33.90 -4.08 -20.70
N LYS A 8 -34.92 -4.83 -21.14
CA LYS A 8 -36.20 -4.24 -21.58
C LYS A 8 -36.93 -3.51 -20.45
N ILE A 9 -36.87 -4.01 -19.21
CA ILE A 9 -37.49 -3.34 -18.06
C ILE A 9 -36.76 -2.03 -17.77
N ILE A 10 -35.42 -2.04 -17.79
CA ILE A 10 -34.64 -0.82 -17.61
C ILE A 10 -34.92 0.21 -18.68
N GLU A 11 -35.03 -0.17 -19.94
CA GLU A 11 -35.37 0.77 -21.02
C GLU A 11 -36.71 1.47 -20.76
N LYS A 12 -37.70 0.74 -20.24
CA LYS A 12 -38.99 1.31 -19.82
C LYS A 12 -38.86 2.25 -18.63
N ILE A 13 -38.06 1.90 -17.62
CA ILE A 13 -37.79 2.78 -16.47
C ILE A 13 -37.11 4.08 -16.93
N LEU A 14 -36.17 3.99 -17.86
CA LEU A 14 -35.43 5.15 -18.37
C LEU A 14 -36.30 6.07 -19.25
N SER A 15 -37.37 5.55 -19.86
CA SER A 15 -38.34 6.33 -20.65
C SER A 15 -39.48 6.92 -19.83
N ALA A 16 -39.69 6.45 -18.60
CA ALA A 16 -40.77 6.94 -17.75
C ALA A 16 -40.49 8.33 -17.19
N SER A 17 -41.54 9.14 -17.08
CA SER A 17 -41.50 10.50 -16.56
C SER A 17 -41.64 10.54 -15.03
N SER A 18 -41.25 11.66 -14.41
CA SER A 18 -41.39 11.85 -12.96
C SER A 18 -42.85 11.97 -12.48
N GLU A 19 -43.81 12.06 -13.40
CA GLU A 19 -45.24 12.12 -13.10
C GLU A 19 -45.87 10.72 -13.01
N GLU A 20 -45.16 9.69 -13.47
CA GLU A 20 -45.61 8.30 -13.52
C GLU A 20 -45.07 7.47 -12.33
N SER A 21 -45.21 7.98 -11.10
CA SER A 21 -44.60 7.37 -9.90
C SER A 21 -45.08 5.93 -9.65
N GLU A 22 -46.38 5.64 -9.80
CA GLU A 22 -46.93 4.30 -9.60
C GLU A 22 -46.39 3.30 -10.64
N LEU A 23 -46.30 3.71 -11.91
CA LEU A 23 -45.72 2.89 -12.98
C LEU A 23 -44.23 2.64 -12.74
N LEU A 24 -43.50 3.67 -12.29
CA LEU A 24 -42.09 3.53 -11.95
C LEU A 24 -41.87 2.57 -10.77
N GLU A 25 -42.69 2.65 -9.72
CA GLU A 25 -42.68 1.70 -8.62
C GLU A 25 -42.88 0.26 -9.12
N GLU A 26 -43.92 0.01 -9.92
CA GLU A 26 -44.18 -1.32 -10.51
C GLU A 26 -43.00 -1.82 -11.36
N LEU A 27 -42.44 -0.96 -12.21
CA LEU A 27 -41.31 -1.32 -13.06
C LEU A 27 -40.04 -1.62 -12.26
N LEU A 28 -39.77 -0.86 -11.19
CA LEU A 28 -38.64 -1.08 -10.30
C LEU A 28 -38.82 -2.37 -9.49
N GLU A 29 -40.02 -2.65 -8.98
CA GLU A 29 -40.30 -3.90 -8.23
C GLU A 29 -40.12 -5.11 -9.14
N ARG A 30 -40.65 -5.02 -10.37
CA ARG A 30 -40.46 -6.06 -11.39
C ARG A 30 -38.98 -6.23 -11.73
N PHE A 31 -38.24 -5.14 -11.81
CA PHE A 31 -36.80 -5.19 -12.08
C PHE A 31 -36.04 -5.86 -10.93
N LEU A 32 -36.33 -5.49 -9.68
CA LEU A 32 -35.79 -6.13 -8.48
C LEU A 32 -36.08 -7.63 -8.46
N HIS A 33 -37.32 -8.04 -8.74
CA HIS A 33 -37.68 -9.45 -8.79
C HIS A 33 -36.87 -10.24 -9.84
N GLU A 34 -36.70 -9.69 -11.04
CA GLU A 34 -35.86 -10.33 -12.06
C GLU A 34 -34.38 -10.41 -11.65
N LEU A 35 -33.87 -9.41 -10.92
CA LEU A 35 -32.51 -9.47 -10.38
C LEU A 35 -32.39 -10.50 -9.25
N ILE A 36 -33.39 -10.64 -8.37
CA ILE A 36 -33.40 -11.68 -7.32
C ILE A 36 -33.29 -13.06 -7.96
N LEU A 37 -34.08 -13.34 -8.98
CA LEU A 37 -34.02 -14.59 -9.71
C LEU A 37 -32.66 -14.82 -10.40
N LEU A 38 -32.03 -13.75 -10.90
CA LEU A 38 -30.68 -13.80 -11.49
C LEU A 38 -29.60 -14.07 -10.42
N VAL A 39 -29.70 -13.42 -9.26
CA VAL A 39 -28.76 -13.56 -8.15
C VAL A 39 -28.90 -14.92 -7.48
N GLN A 40 -30.12 -15.44 -7.34
CA GLN A 40 -30.39 -16.81 -6.87
C GLN A 40 -29.69 -17.86 -7.74
N GLU A 41 -29.80 -17.74 -9.07
CA GLU A 41 -29.07 -18.61 -10.01
C GLU A 41 -27.54 -18.47 -9.86
N LYS A 42 -27.07 -17.29 -9.49
CA LYS A 42 -25.64 -16.96 -9.42
C LYS A 42 -24.98 -17.34 -8.09
N LEU A 43 -25.71 -17.27 -6.99
CA LEU A 43 -25.24 -17.56 -5.65
C LEU A 43 -25.64 -18.97 -5.19
N GLU A 44 -26.39 -19.71 -6.02
CA GLU A 44 -26.96 -21.03 -5.69
C GLU A 44 -27.68 -21.05 -4.33
N GLN A 45 -28.34 -19.94 -3.98
CA GLN A 45 -28.99 -19.75 -2.69
C GLN A 45 -30.38 -19.14 -2.89
N GLU A 46 -31.37 -19.61 -2.13
CA GLU A 46 -32.68 -18.97 -2.05
C GLU A 46 -32.61 -17.64 -1.27
N PRO A 47 -33.47 -16.64 -1.60
CA PRO A 47 -33.61 -15.44 -0.81
C PRO A 47 -34.15 -15.79 0.59
N ILE A 48 -33.57 -15.18 1.62
CA ILE A 48 -33.92 -15.41 3.03
C ILE A 48 -35.06 -14.48 3.48
N SER A 49 -35.23 -13.34 2.81
CA SER A 49 -36.29 -12.37 3.12
C SER A 49 -37.26 -12.18 1.96
N SER A 50 -38.50 -11.82 2.30
CA SER A 50 -39.51 -11.45 1.32
C SER A 50 -39.08 -10.22 0.52
N ILE A 51 -39.58 -10.13 -0.72
CA ILE A 51 -39.33 -8.99 -1.61
C ILE A 51 -39.93 -7.74 -0.96
N ARG A 52 -39.10 -6.70 -0.80
CA ARG A 52 -39.52 -5.42 -0.26
C ARG A 52 -40.27 -4.63 -1.34
N LYS A 53 -41.28 -3.87 -0.91
CA LYS A 53 -41.99 -2.96 -1.81
C LYS A 53 -41.13 -1.75 -2.14
N ILE A 54 -41.23 -1.24 -3.37
CA ILE A 54 -40.52 -0.02 -3.76
C ILE A 54 -41.46 1.17 -3.68
N LYS A 55 -40.98 2.27 -3.09
CA LYS A 55 -41.69 3.55 -3.03
C LYS A 55 -40.82 4.66 -3.57
N ILE A 56 -41.38 5.57 -4.37
CA ILE A 56 -40.69 6.75 -4.88
C ILE A 56 -41.10 7.97 -4.07
N PHE A 57 -40.15 8.82 -3.69
CA PHE A 57 -40.43 10.05 -2.93
C PHE A 57 -39.71 11.27 -3.52
N LYS A 58 -40.16 12.46 -3.10
CA LYS A 58 -39.52 13.75 -3.41
C LYS A 58 -38.70 14.23 -2.18
N PRO A 59 -37.48 14.78 -2.36
CA PRO A 59 -36.50 15.01 -1.28
C PRO A 59 -36.90 15.97 -0.15
N LYS A 60 -38.02 16.70 -0.27
CA LYS A 60 -38.42 17.67 0.76
C LYS A 60 -38.78 17.01 2.11
N GLU A 61 -38.85 15.68 2.17
CA GLU A 61 -39.44 14.94 3.30
C GLU A 61 -38.43 14.16 4.17
N MET A 62 -37.15 14.02 3.79
CA MET A 62 -36.16 13.26 4.59
C MET A 62 -34.74 13.85 4.53
N LYS A 63 -34.19 14.25 5.69
CA LYS A 63 -32.83 14.81 5.83
C LYS A 63 -31.69 13.77 5.86
N GLU A 64 -32.01 12.48 5.87
CA GLU A 64 -31.06 11.39 6.09
C GLU A 64 -31.21 10.31 5.00
N MET A 65 -30.58 10.51 3.85
CA MET A 65 -30.59 9.52 2.77
C MET A 65 -29.21 9.30 2.20
N ASP A 66 -28.79 8.03 2.23
CA ASP A 66 -27.59 7.55 1.58
C ASP A 66 -27.92 7.31 0.10
N PHE A 67 -27.21 8.03 -0.79
CA PHE A 67 -27.30 7.85 -2.25
C PHE A 67 -28.72 7.79 -2.82
N SER A 68 -29.61 8.69 -2.35
CA SER A 68 -30.97 8.78 -2.88
C SER A 68 -31.83 7.52 -2.62
N MET A 69 -31.47 6.70 -1.62
CA MET A 69 -32.26 5.54 -1.21
C MET A 69 -32.34 5.39 0.32
N LYS A 70 -33.44 4.80 0.81
CA LYS A 70 -33.58 4.41 2.21
C LYS A 70 -34.30 3.08 2.34
N ARG A 71 -33.71 2.16 3.10
CA ARG A 71 -34.24 0.81 3.32
C ARG A 71 -34.92 0.71 4.67
N THR A 72 -36.09 0.09 4.70
CA THR A 72 -36.76 -0.36 5.92
C THR A 72 -36.90 -1.90 5.89
N SER A 73 -37.51 -2.49 6.90
CA SER A 73 -37.77 -3.93 6.93
C SER A 73 -38.68 -4.40 5.79
N SER A 74 -39.61 -3.56 5.31
CA SER A 74 -40.63 -3.93 4.32
C SER A 74 -40.62 -3.08 3.04
N THR A 75 -39.94 -1.94 3.03
CA THR A 75 -39.92 -0.99 1.91
C THR A 75 -38.51 -0.53 1.54
N ILE A 76 -38.31 -0.25 0.25
CA ILE A 76 -37.15 0.47 -0.28
C ILE A 76 -37.67 1.78 -0.86
N HIS A 77 -37.19 2.89 -0.30
CA HIS A 77 -37.54 4.23 -0.75
C HIS A 77 -36.50 4.69 -1.76
N PHE A 78 -36.91 5.09 -2.97
CA PHE A 78 -36.08 5.67 -4.03
C PHE A 78 -36.38 7.15 -4.23
N ASP A 79 -35.34 7.99 -4.26
CA ASP A 79 -35.46 9.42 -4.53
C ASP A 79 -35.71 9.64 -6.02
N ILE A 80 -36.81 10.30 -6.36
CA ILE A 80 -37.16 10.60 -7.74
C ILE A 80 -36.07 11.39 -8.50
N ASN A 81 -35.16 12.08 -7.79
CA ASN A 81 -34.05 12.81 -8.39
C ASN A 81 -33.11 11.96 -9.23
N PHE A 82 -33.06 10.64 -9.07
CA PHE A 82 -32.24 9.80 -9.95
C PHE A 82 -32.66 9.94 -11.43
N LEU A 83 -33.92 10.32 -11.69
CA LEU A 83 -34.44 10.64 -13.03
C LEU A 83 -33.88 11.95 -13.61
N HIS A 84 -33.08 12.72 -12.89
CA HIS A 84 -32.40 13.91 -13.42
C HIS A 84 -30.95 13.62 -13.87
N LEU A 85 -30.44 12.41 -13.62
CA LEU A 85 -29.14 11.99 -14.13
C LEU A 85 -29.16 11.84 -15.66
N ARG A 86 -27.99 12.01 -16.30
CA ARG A 86 -27.82 11.74 -17.74
C ARG A 86 -28.20 10.28 -18.02
N GLN A 87 -28.79 10.00 -19.17
CA GLN A 87 -29.37 8.68 -19.47
C GLN A 87 -28.41 7.50 -19.22
N THR A 88 -27.15 7.62 -19.62
CA THR A 88 -26.12 6.59 -19.38
C THR A 88 -25.78 6.43 -17.90
N GLU A 89 -25.58 7.53 -17.18
CA GLU A 89 -25.28 7.53 -15.74
C GLU A 89 -26.46 6.98 -14.92
N ARG A 90 -27.69 7.35 -15.32
CA ARG A 90 -28.94 6.87 -14.74
C ARG A 90 -29.05 5.35 -14.86
N LYS A 91 -28.82 4.83 -16.06
CA LYS A 91 -28.88 3.39 -16.34
C LYS A 91 -27.89 2.62 -15.46
N ASP A 92 -26.64 3.08 -15.43
CA ASP A 92 -25.55 2.42 -14.73
C ASP A 92 -25.77 2.44 -13.20
N MET A 93 -26.18 3.59 -12.65
CA MET A 93 -26.52 3.71 -11.23
C MET A 93 -27.75 2.86 -10.86
N LEU A 94 -28.78 2.82 -11.70
CA LEU A 94 -29.98 2.03 -11.41
C LEU A 94 -29.67 0.52 -11.36
N TYR A 95 -28.85 0.03 -12.30
CA TYR A 95 -28.36 -1.35 -12.29
C TYR A 95 -27.62 -1.67 -10.99
N PHE A 96 -26.74 -0.77 -10.56
CA PHE A 96 -25.96 -0.95 -9.33
C PHE A 96 -26.84 -0.94 -8.08
N LEU A 97 -27.67 0.09 -7.92
CA LEU A 97 -28.49 0.29 -6.73
C LEU A 97 -29.51 -0.84 -6.53
N ILE A 98 -30.22 -1.25 -7.59
CA ILE A 98 -31.20 -2.34 -7.48
C ILE A 98 -30.49 -3.69 -7.25
N MET A 99 -29.31 -3.90 -7.83
CA MET A 99 -28.51 -5.10 -7.58
C MET A 99 -27.95 -5.14 -6.14
N LYS A 100 -27.54 -3.99 -5.59
CA LYS A 100 -27.17 -3.85 -4.18
C LYS A 100 -28.32 -4.23 -3.27
N GLU A 101 -29.52 -3.70 -3.52
CA GLU A 101 -30.73 -4.07 -2.76
C GLU A 101 -31.10 -5.54 -2.90
N CYS A 102 -30.96 -6.09 -4.11
CA CYS A 102 -31.17 -7.49 -4.37
C CYS A 102 -30.32 -8.39 -3.45
N LEU A 103 -29.03 -8.05 -3.27
CA LEU A 103 -28.12 -8.84 -2.42
C LEU A 103 -28.53 -8.89 -0.95
N PHE A 104 -29.13 -7.82 -0.43
CA PHE A 104 -29.65 -7.80 0.93
C PHE A 104 -30.79 -8.80 1.18
N HIS A 105 -31.41 -9.35 0.12
CA HIS A 105 -32.38 -10.43 0.27
C HIS A 105 -31.74 -11.79 0.61
N PHE A 106 -30.44 -11.95 0.39
CA PHE A 106 -29.70 -13.21 0.59
C PHE A 106 -28.85 -13.22 1.87
N LEU A 107 -28.74 -12.09 2.57
CA LEU A 107 -27.99 -11.97 3.82
C LEU A 107 -28.91 -12.22 5.03
N SER A 108 -28.49 -13.09 5.95
CA SER A 108 -29.30 -13.48 7.12
C SER A 108 -29.22 -12.48 8.28
N PHE A 109 -28.13 -11.74 8.39
CA PHE A 109 -27.83 -10.83 9.49
C PHE A 109 -26.74 -9.83 9.07
N GLU A 110 -26.78 -8.61 9.61
CA GLU A 110 -25.86 -7.51 9.26
C GLU A 110 -25.05 -7.08 10.51
N PRO A 111 -24.03 -7.88 10.92
CA PRO A 111 -23.15 -7.46 11.98
C PRO A 111 -22.30 -6.30 11.46
N PHE A 112 -22.51 -5.11 12.01
CA PHE A 112 -21.85 -3.87 11.58
C PHE A 112 -22.30 -3.42 10.17
N ALA A 113 -23.21 -2.45 10.13
CA ALA A 113 -23.85 -1.98 8.91
C ALA A 113 -22.85 -1.49 7.85
N ASP A 114 -21.82 -0.75 8.26
CA ASP A 114 -20.83 -0.18 7.33
C ASP A 114 -19.93 -1.24 6.69
N VAL A 115 -19.46 -2.23 7.47
CA VAL A 115 -18.69 -3.36 6.93
C VAL A 115 -19.54 -4.18 5.97
N THR A 116 -20.78 -4.45 6.35
CA THR A 116 -21.72 -5.20 5.52
C THR A 116 -21.97 -4.47 4.22
N GLU A 117 -22.20 -3.16 4.28
CA GLU A 117 -22.43 -2.33 3.10
C GLU A 117 -21.22 -2.36 2.14
N ALA A 118 -20.00 -2.16 2.65
CA ALA A 118 -18.79 -2.22 1.81
C ALA A 118 -18.62 -3.57 1.09
N VAL A 119 -18.91 -4.69 1.77
CA VAL A 119 -18.81 -6.02 1.16
C VAL A 119 -19.93 -6.25 0.15
N VAL A 120 -21.15 -5.78 0.43
CA VAL A 120 -22.25 -5.82 -0.54
C VAL A 120 -21.90 -5.01 -1.80
N ASP A 121 -21.30 -3.84 -1.67
CA ASP A 121 -20.85 -3.04 -2.83
C ASP A 121 -19.82 -3.79 -3.68
N ILE A 122 -18.88 -4.48 -3.04
CA ILE A 122 -17.91 -5.36 -3.71
C ILE A 122 -18.66 -6.48 -4.46
N LEU A 123 -19.58 -7.17 -3.79
CA LEU A 123 -20.39 -8.24 -4.39
C LEU A 123 -21.23 -7.75 -5.57
N THR A 124 -21.91 -6.60 -5.44
CA THR A 124 -22.67 -5.97 -6.52
C THR A 124 -21.78 -5.74 -7.74
N THR A 125 -20.57 -5.21 -7.51
CA THR A 125 -19.60 -4.96 -8.59
C THR A 125 -19.15 -6.25 -9.27
N LEU A 126 -18.90 -7.32 -8.51
CA LEU A 126 -18.53 -8.63 -9.05
C LEU A 126 -19.68 -9.29 -9.83
N ILE A 127 -20.93 -9.19 -9.36
CA ILE A 127 -22.08 -9.72 -10.09
C ILE A 127 -22.27 -8.95 -11.40
N LEU A 128 -22.20 -7.61 -11.36
CA LEU A 128 -22.27 -6.80 -12.58
C LEU A 128 -21.15 -7.16 -13.55
N LYS A 129 -19.93 -7.40 -13.05
CA LYS A 129 -18.81 -7.87 -13.84
C LYS A 129 -19.15 -9.16 -14.58
N GLU A 130 -19.68 -10.15 -13.88
CA GLU A 130 -20.03 -11.44 -14.48
C GLU A 130 -21.22 -11.34 -15.45
N VAL A 131 -22.28 -10.64 -15.07
CA VAL A 131 -23.52 -10.53 -15.86
C VAL A 131 -23.30 -9.72 -17.13
N LEU A 132 -22.48 -8.67 -17.06
CA LEU A 132 -22.17 -7.78 -18.17
C LEU A 132 -20.87 -8.15 -18.89
N GLU A 133 -20.19 -9.22 -18.48
CA GLU A 133 -18.91 -9.69 -19.04
C GLU A 133 -17.82 -8.61 -19.04
N ILE A 134 -17.81 -7.78 -17.99
CA ILE A 134 -16.84 -6.70 -17.84
C ILE A 134 -15.49 -7.30 -17.46
N ARG A 135 -14.47 -7.00 -18.27
CA ARG A 135 -13.11 -7.56 -18.08
C ARG A 135 -12.13 -6.62 -17.39
N SER A 136 -12.53 -5.38 -17.09
CA SER A 136 -11.65 -4.40 -16.45
C SER A 136 -12.42 -3.46 -15.52
N LEU A 137 -11.77 -3.04 -14.44
CA LEU A 137 -12.25 -1.97 -13.56
C LEU A 137 -12.28 -0.61 -14.26
N ASP A 138 -11.55 -0.44 -15.37
CA ASP A 138 -11.56 0.77 -16.20
C ASP A 138 -12.81 0.86 -17.10
N HIS A 139 -13.69 -0.14 -17.05
CA HIS A 139 -14.97 -0.07 -17.74
C HIS A 139 -15.79 1.11 -17.22
N HIS A 140 -16.36 1.92 -18.13
CA HIS A 140 -17.06 3.16 -17.81
C HIS A 140 -18.11 3.00 -16.70
N LEU A 141 -18.92 1.94 -16.76
CA LEU A 141 -19.92 1.62 -15.72
C LEU A 141 -19.27 1.42 -14.35
N ILE A 142 -18.22 0.59 -14.28
CA ILE A 142 -17.50 0.31 -13.01
C ILE A 142 -16.82 1.57 -12.50
N THR A 143 -16.18 2.35 -13.38
CA THR A 143 -15.54 3.61 -13.01
C THR A 143 -16.56 4.63 -12.48
N ALA A 144 -17.76 4.71 -13.06
CA ALA A 144 -18.82 5.63 -12.65
C ALA A 144 -19.40 5.29 -11.27
N ILE A 145 -19.50 4.01 -10.93
CA ILE A 145 -20.00 3.56 -9.62
C ILE A 145 -18.91 3.55 -8.55
N ARG A 146 -17.65 3.23 -8.90
CA ARG A 146 -16.55 2.98 -7.95
C ARG A 146 -16.13 4.19 -7.11
N SER A 147 -16.47 5.42 -7.53
CA SER A 147 -16.31 6.63 -6.70
C SER A 147 -17.54 6.97 -5.84
N ARG A 148 -18.60 6.17 -5.94
CA ARG A 148 -19.94 6.40 -5.35
C ARG A 148 -20.49 5.16 -4.63
N ILE A 149 -19.70 4.07 -4.55
CA ILE A 149 -20.16 2.80 -4.01
C ILE A 149 -20.27 2.83 -2.48
N TYR A 150 -19.35 3.48 -1.79
CA TYR A 150 -19.27 3.46 -0.33
C TYR A 150 -20.02 4.62 0.33
N CYS A 151 -20.73 4.37 1.44
CA CYS A 151 -21.34 5.41 2.26
C CYS A 151 -20.32 6.46 2.72
N LYS A 152 -20.78 7.66 3.10
CA LYS A 152 -19.91 8.80 3.41
C LYS A 152 -18.82 8.44 4.42
N ASP A 153 -19.18 7.73 5.48
CA ASP A 153 -18.24 7.27 6.51
C ASP A 153 -17.13 6.38 5.94
N ILE A 154 -17.47 5.43 5.07
CA ILE A 154 -16.51 4.52 4.46
C ILE A 154 -15.67 5.26 3.42
N ALA A 155 -16.30 6.10 2.60
CA ALA A 155 -15.64 6.91 1.58
C ALA A 155 -14.58 7.85 2.19
N GLU A 156 -14.87 8.43 3.37
CA GLU A 156 -13.95 9.32 4.08
C GLU A 156 -12.86 8.55 4.85
N LYS A 157 -13.19 7.42 5.48
CA LYS A 157 -12.28 6.77 6.46
C LYS A 157 -11.54 5.54 5.91
N SER A 158 -12.09 4.84 4.92
CA SER A 158 -11.59 3.51 4.51
C SER A 158 -11.74 3.16 3.03
N TYR A 159 -12.03 4.13 2.15
CA TYR A 159 -12.18 3.90 0.71
C TYR A 159 -11.05 3.07 0.09
N ASN A 160 -9.80 3.51 0.28
CA ASN A 160 -8.62 2.88 -0.30
C ASN A 160 -8.45 1.43 0.14
N TYR A 161 -8.92 1.10 1.35
CA TYR A 161 -8.86 -0.24 1.89
C TYR A 161 -9.79 -1.18 1.13
N TRP A 162 -11.07 -0.86 1.05
CA TRP A 162 -12.07 -1.69 0.37
C TRP A 162 -11.85 -1.76 -1.14
N ASP A 163 -11.46 -0.63 -1.74
CA ASP A 163 -11.10 -0.57 -3.14
C ASP A 163 -9.93 -1.50 -3.48
N SER A 164 -8.93 -1.58 -2.60
CA SER A 164 -7.81 -2.53 -2.77
C SER A 164 -8.28 -3.99 -2.75
N LEU A 165 -9.26 -4.34 -1.91
CA LEU A 165 -9.82 -5.71 -1.87
C LEU A 165 -10.60 -6.03 -3.15
N LEU A 166 -11.42 -5.09 -3.64
CA LEU A 166 -12.12 -5.23 -4.92
C LEU A 166 -11.14 -5.45 -6.08
N GLN A 167 -10.04 -4.69 -6.12
CA GLN A 167 -9.01 -4.85 -7.13
C GLN A 167 -8.37 -6.24 -7.14
N ILE A 168 -8.09 -6.79 -5.95
CA ILE A 168 -7.57 -8.16 -5.82
C ILE A 168 -8.57 -9.17 -6.36
N LEU A 169 -9.83 -9.11 -5.94
CA LEU A 169 -10.89 -10.01 -6.38
C LEU A 169 -11.10 -9.95 -7.89
N PHE A 170 -11.05 -8.74 -8.47
CA PHE A 170 -11.18 -8.54 -9.90
C PHE A 170 -10.00 -9.13 -10.67
N ARG A 171 -8.76 -8.86 -10.22
CA ARG A 171 -7.51 -9.36 -10.83
C ARG A 171 -7.42 -10.88 -10.77
N GLN A 172 -7.77 -11.47 -9.63
CA GLN A 172 -7.75 -12.91 -9.41
C GLN A 172 -8.95 -13.64 -10.02
N ASN A 173 -9.86 -12.88 -10.67
CA ASN A 173 -11.07 -13.38 -11.27
C ASN A 173 -11.92 -14.25 -10.32
N ILE A 174 -11.98 -13.86 -9.04
CA ILE A 174 -12.80 -14.56 -8.04
C ILE A 174 -14.28 -14.27 -8.34
N SER A 175 -15.12 -15.31 -8.32
CA SER A 175 -16.56 -15.17 -8.55
C SER A 175 -17.27 -14.52 -7.36
N ALA A 176 -18.38 -13.85 -7.64
CA ALA A 176 -19.23 -13.26 -6.62
C ALA A 176 -19.76 -14.32 -5.61
N GLU A 177 -20.07 -15.52 -6.11
CA GLU A 177 -20.52 -16.68 -5.33
C GLU A 177 -19.53 -17.04 -4.20
N ILE A 178 -18.24 -17.22 -4.54
CA ILE A 178 -17.20 -17.58 -3.56
C ILE A 178 -17.08 -16.49 -2.49
N VAL A 179 -17.09 -15.22 -2.90
CA VAL A 179 -17.00 -14.09 -1.96
C VAL A 179 -18.22 -14.03 -1.06
N PHE A 180 -19.41 -14.27 -1.60
CA PHE A 180 -20.67 -14.24 -0.87
C PHE A 180 -20.72 -15.36 0.18
N HIS A 181 -20.42 -16.61 -0.19
CA HIS A 181 -20.41 -17.72 0.77
C HIS A 181 -19.38 -17.53 1.87
N GLN A 182 -18.18 -17.05 1.54
CA GLN A 182 -17.18 -16.74 2.55
C GLN A 182 -17.69 -15.66 3.50
N PHE A 183 -18.23 -14.57 2.98
CA PHE A 183 -18.73 -13.49 3.81
C PHE A 183 -19.89 -13.93 4.71
N ASN A 184 -20.83 -14.71 4.18
CA ASN A 184 -21.94 -15.29 4.95
C ASN A 184 -21.42 -16.23 6.06
N SER A 185 -20.38 -17.03 5.79
CA SER A 185 -19.72 -17.83 6.82
C SER A 185 -19.11 -16.97 7.93
N LEU A 186 -18.39 -15.89 7.56
CA LEU A 186 -17.80 -14.97 8.54
C LEU A 186 -18.87 -14.27 9.40
N ILE A 187 -19.98 -13.84 8.79
CA ILE A 187 -21.12 -13.24 9.51
C ILE A 187 -21.67 -14.21 10.57
N ARG A 188 -21.83 -15.49 10.23
CA ARG A 188 -22.28 -16.52 11.18
C ARG A 188 -21.29 -16.70 12.33
N GLU A 189 -19.98 -16.65 12.03
CA GLU A 189 -18.94 -16.71 13.05
C GLU A 189 -18.95 -15.52 13.99
N VAL A 190 -19.34 -14.31 13.55
CA VAL A 190 -19.47 -13.13 14.42
C VAL A 190 -20.41 -13.43 15.59
N SER A 191 -21.58 -14.01 15.33
CA SER A 191 -22.56 -14.33 16.36
C SER A 191 -22.08 -15.43 17.32
N ILE A 192 -21.32 -16.42 16.81
CA ILE A 192 -20.84 -17.56 17.59
C ILE A 192 -19.63 -17.19 18.46
N LYS A 193 -18.65 -16.50 17.85
CA LYS A 193 -17.35 -16.17 18.47
C LYS A 193 -17.33 -14.77 19.11
N LYS A 194 -18.43 -14.00 18.98
CA LYS A 194 -18.56 -12.62 19.45
C LYS A 194 -17.45 -11.71 18.91
N TRP A 195 -17.20 -11.78 17.61
CA TRP A 195 -16.14 -11.00 16.99
C TRP A 195 -16.43 -9.50 17.02
N SER A 196 -15.38 -8.70 17.20
CA SER A 196 -15.43 -7.26 16.96
C SER A 196 -15.49 -6.94 15.46
N LYS A 197 -15.79 -5.68 15.15
CA LYS A 197 -15.78 -5.15 13.78
C LYS A 197 -14.43 -5.34 13.10
N GLU A 198 -13.35 -5.05 13.81
CA GLU A 198 -11.97 -5.14 13.33
C GLU A 198 -11.60 -6.60 13.02
N GLN A 199 -12.07 -7.54 13.85
CA GLN A 199 -11.85 -8.96 13.61
C GLN A 199 -12.55 -9.44 12.33
N LEU A 200 -13.81 -9.04 12.10
CA LEU A 200 -14.51 -9.36 10.86
C LEU A 200 -13.79 -8.80 9.62
N ILE A 201 -13.36 -7.54 9.69
CA ILE A 201 -12.61 -6.85 8.64
C ILE A 201 -11.31 -7.61 8.32
N GLU A 202 -10.53 -7.98 9.33
CA GLU A 202 -9.25 -8.68 9.15
C GLU A 202 -9.42 -10.10 8.64
N GLN A 203 -10.48 -10.82 9.03
CA GLN A 203 -10.77 -12.16 8.52
C GLN A 203 -11.18 -12.12 7.04
N PHE A 204 -12.05 -11.18 6.66
CA PHE A 204 -12.42 -10.99 5.26
C PHE A 204 -11.21 -10.59 4.41
N ARG A 205 -10.37 -9.67 4.91
CA ARG A 205 -9.10 -9.31 4.28
C ARG A 205 -8.19 -10.51 4.09
N SER A 206 -8.01 -11.31 5.14
CA SER A 206 -7.15 -12.49 5.12
C SER A 206 -7.61 -13.47 4.05
N PHE A 207 -8.92 -13.67 3.91
CA PHE A 207 -9.49 -14.45 2.81
C PHE A 207 -9.14 -13.86 1.44
N VAL A 208 -9.38 -12.56 1.20
CA VAL A 208 -9.11 -11.94 -0.11
C VAL A 208 -7.61 -12.00 -0.45
N VAL A 209 -6.74 -11.67 0.52
CA VAL A 209 -5.29 -11.68 0.35
C VAL A 209 -4.75 -13.10 0.15
N SER A 210 -5.37 -14.12 0.75
CA SER A 210 -4.99 -15.53 0.54
C SER A 210 -5.15 -15.99 -0.92
N LYS A 211 -5.90 -15.26 -1.74
CA LYS A 211 -6.05 -15.55 -3.18
C LYS A 211 -4.86 -15.11 -4.02
N ILE A 212 -3.93 -14.34 -3.43
CA ILE A 212 -2.71 -13.91 -4.10
C ILE A 212 -1.60 -14.88 -3.74
N LYS A 213 -0.96 -15.46 -4.76
CA LYS A 213 0.24 -16.30 -4.57
C LYS A 213 1.47 -15.43 -4.35
N GLY A 214 2.41 -15.88 -3.51
CA GLY A 214 3.64 -15.13 -3.23
C GLY A 214 4.41 -14.82 -4.52
N GLU A 215 4.45 -15.77 -5.46
CA GLU A 215 5.07 -15.65 -6.78
C GLU A 215 4.47 -14.50 -7.62
N GLU A 216 3.16 -14.22 -7.49
CA GLU A 216 2.49 -13.14 -8.23
C GLU A 216 2.85 -11.75 -7.69
N ILE A 217 3.28 -11.67 -6.43
CA ILE A 217 3.74 -10.44 -5.79
C ILE A 217 5.14 -10.09 -6.28
N ILE A 218 6.03 -11.09 -6.33
CA ILE A 218 7.43 -10.93 -6.72
C ILE A 218 7.66 -10.94 -8.24
N ALA A 219 6.64 -11.26 -9.04
CA ALA A 219 6.74 -11.34 -10.50
C ALA A 219 7.01 -9.98 -11.16
N PRO A 220 7.92 -9.89 -12.16
CA PRO A 220 8.13 -8.66 -12.91
C PRO A 220 6.83 -7.99 -13.39
N HIS A 221 6.81 -6.67 -13.42
CA HIS A 221 5.64 -5.88 -13.81
C HIS A 221 5.46 -5.87 -15.33
N PHE A 222 4.40 -6.53 -15.81
CA PHE A 222 4.04 -6.44 -17.22
C PHE A 222 3.50 -5.05 -17.58
N LEU A 223 4.14 -4.40 -18.55
CA LEU A 223 3.77 -3.11 -19.08
C LEU A 223 3.79 -3.14 -20.61
N SER A 224 2.75 -2.58 -21.24
CA SER A 224 2.77 -2.39 -22.70
C SER A 224 3.90 -1.43 -23.10
N SER A 225 4.44 -1.58 -24.30
CA SER A 225 5.54 -0.74 -24.82
C SER A 225 5.26 0.77 -24.69
N ARG A 226 4.00 1.17 -24.87
CA ARG A 226 3.53 2.55 -24.66
C ARG A 226 3.70 2.99 -23.20
N LEU A 227 3.26 2.17 -22.24
CA LEU A 227 3.39 2.50 -20.81
C LEU A 227 4.85 2.51 -20.36
N GLN A 228 5.69 1.62 -20.89
CA GLN A 228 7.12 1.60 -20.58
C GLN A 228 7.79 2.90 -21.02
N LYS A 229 7.53 3.37 -22.25
CA LYS A 229 8.04 4.66 -22.74
C LYS A 229 7.61 5.81 -21.83
N ILE A 230 6.35 5.84 -21.41
CA ILE A 230 5.82 6.87 -20.51
C ILE A 230 6.50 6.82 -19.14
N ILE A 231 6.70 5.63 -18.57
CA ILE A 231 7.39 5.46 -17.28
C ILE A 231 8.86 5.88 -17.38
N ASN A 232 9.56 5.54 -18.47
CA ASN A 232 10.95 5.96 -18.65
C ASN A 232 11.07 7.49 -18.67
N HIS A 233 10.24 8.18 -19.47
CA HIS A 233 10.22 9.66 -19.47
C HIS A 233 9.79 10.24 -18.11
N PHE A 234 8.83 9.60 -17.44
CA PHE A 234 8.38 10.01 -16.10
C PHE A 234 9.50 9.93 -15.06
N LEU A 235 10.30 8.86 -15.10
CA LEU A 235 11.47 8.67 -14.24
C LEU A 235 12.61 9.62 -14.60
N GLU A 236 12.90 9.80 -15.90
CA GLU A 236 13.93 10.71 -16.40
C GLU A 236 13.66 12.17 -16.00
N LEU A 237 12.41 12.62 -16.06
CA LEU A 237 12.02 13.97 -15.64
C LEU A 237 12.11 14.17 -14.12
N GLY A 238 11.90 13.10 -13.35
CA GLY A 238 11.82 13.14 -11.89
C GLY A 238 10.60 13.88 -11.36
N PHE A 239 10.45 13.94 -10.03
CA PHE A 239 9.26 14.47 -9.35
C PHE A 239 8.88 15.89 -9.80
N GLU A 240 9.83 16.81 -9.85
CA GLU A 240 9.56 18.24 -10.08
C GLU A 240 9.06 18.57 -11.48
N LYS A 241 9.44 17.77 -12.49
CA LYS A 241 9.16 18.03 -13.92
C LYS A 241 8.29 16.96 -14.58
N SER A 242 7.74 16.03 -13.80
CA SER A 242 6.96 14.90 -14.33
C SER A 242 5.46 15.19 -14.44
N THR A 243 5.09 16.40 -14.89
CA THR A 243 3.66 16.70 -15.14
C THR A 243 3.16 16.00 -16.40
N THR A 244 1.85 15.70 -16.45
CA THR A 244 1.24 15.09 -17.64
C THR A 244 1.41 15.93 -18.92
N GLY A 245 1.51 17.25 -18.79
CA GLY A 245 1.76 18.16 -19.92
C GLY A 245 3.19 18.08 -20.43
N GLN A 246 4.19 18.11 -19.54
CA GLN A 246 5.60 18.01 -19.92
C GLN A 246 5.94 16.68 -20.58
N ILE A 247 5.39 15.58 -20.06
CA ILE A 247 5.57 14.25 -20.68
C ILE A 247 4.90 14.20 -22.05
N ALA A 248 3.71 14.80 -22.18
CA ALA A 248 2.98 14.85 -23.44
C ALA A 248 3.77 15.63 -24.51
N GLU A 249 4.33 16.77 -24.13
CA GLU A 249 5.20 17.60 -24.98
C GLU A 249 6.46 16.83 -25.44
N LEU A 250 7.20 16.23 -24.50
CA LEU A 250 8.41 15.45 -24.81
C LEU A 250 8.14 14.26 -25.74
N MET A 251 6.98 13.62 -25.59
CA MET A 251 6.61 12.47 -26.40
C MET A 251 5.89 12.84 -27.71
N GLY A 252 5.58 14.12 -27.95
CA GLY A 252 4.75 14.55 -29.08
C GLY A 252 3.33 13.96 -29.04
N LEU A 253 2.77 13.76 -27.85
CA LEU A 253 1.45 13.15 -27.64
C LEU A 253 0.46 14.18 -27.06
N HIS A 254 -0.84 13.91 -27.23
CA HIS A 254 -1.86 14.71 -26.56
C HIS A 254 -1.91 14.41 -25.04
N ILE A 255 -2.11 15.42 -24.19
CA ILE A 255 -2.15 15.29 -22.72
C ILE A 255 -3.11 14.20 -22.22
N ASN A 256 -4.27 14.06 -22.88
CA ASN A 256 -5.25 13.01 -22.55
C ASN A 256 -4.73 11.58 -22.79
N THR A 257 -3.80 11.39 -23.73
CA THR A 257 -3.15 10.08 -23.96
C THR A 257 -2.29 9.69 -22.76
N ILE A 258 -1.53 10.65 -22.22
CA ILE A 258 -0.71 10.47 -21.02
C ILE A 258 -1.59 10.25 -19.79
N ARG A 259 -2.67 11.04 -19.62
CA ARG A 259 -3.64 10.85 -18.51
C ARG A 259 -4.27 9.46 -18.53
N ARG A 260 -4.68 8.95 -19.71
CA ARG A 260 -5.21 7.59 -19.85
C ARG A 260 -4.17 6.53 -19.50
N ALA A 261 -2.91 6.73 -19.88
CA ALA A 261 -1.82 5.83 -19.52
C ALA A 261 -1.56 5.78 -18.01
N PHE A 262 -1.57 6.92 -17.31
CA PHE A 262 -1.45 6.93 -15.85
C PHE A 262 -2.66 6.28 -15.16
N ARG A 263 -3.88 6.45 -15.70
CA ARG A 263 -5.05 5.72 -15.21
C ARG A 263 -4.88 4.20 -15.38
N GLU A 264 -4.41 3.75 -16.54
CA GLU A 264 -4.10 2.34 -16.80
C GLU A 264 -3.01 1.79 -15.86
N LEU A 265 -1.99 2.61 -15.52
CA LEU A 265 -0.98 2.23 -14.53
C LEU A 265 -1.56 2.13 -13.13
N SER A 266 -2.35 3.12 -12.71
CA SER A 266 -3.00 3.15 -11.40
C SER A 266 -4.12 2.11 -11.25
N SER A 267 -4.65 1.55 -12.33
CA SER A 267 -5.61 0.44 -12.26
C SER A 267 -4.93 -0.93 -12.06
N ARG A 268 -3.63 -1.03 -12.36
CA ARG A 268 -2.83 -2.27 -12.23
C ARG A 268 -1.87 -2.28 -11.06
N PHE A 269 -1.32 -1.11 -10.73
CA PHE A 269 -0.26 -0.94 -9.76
C PHE A 269 -0.53 0.27 -8.87
N ASN A 270 -0.13 0.16 -7.60
CA ASN A 270 -0.03 1.31 -6.74
C ASN A 270 1.21 2.14 -7.12
N THR A 271 1.01 3.19 -7.91
CA THR A 271 2.06 4.02 -8.51
C THR A 271 2.05 5.45 -8.03
N PHE A 272 3.15 5.90 -7.41
CA PHE A 272 3.25 7.27 -6.88
C PHE A 272 4.70 7.65 -6.57
N TRP A 273 5.00 8.95 -6.66
CA TRP A 273 6.18 9.50 -5.99
C TRP A 273 5.95 9.46 -4.49
N LYS A 274 6.81 8.76 -3.77
CA LYS A 274 6.84 8.76 -2.31
C LYS A 274 7.85 9.80 -1.85
N THR A 275 7.40 10.69 -0.97
CA THR A 275 8.27 11.60 -0.24
C THR A 275 8.93 10.85 0.91
N GLU A 276 10.24 11.03 1.05
CA GLU A 276 11.06 10.49 2.12
C GLU A 276 11.80 11.66 2.79
N MET A 277 11.95 11.63 4.10
CA MET A 277 12.71 12.67 4.79
C MET A 277 14.20 12.44 4.56
N ASN A 278 14.92 13.51 4.28
CA ASN A 278 16.36 13.50 4.23
C ASN A 278 16.91 13.60 5.67
N TYR A 279 16.90 12.47 6.38
CA TYR A 279 17.35 12.38 7.77
C TYR A 279 18.81 12.84 7.95
N GLU A 280 19.64 12.62 6.93
CA GLU A 280 21.05 13.06 6.93
C GLU A 280 21.18 14.58 7.02
N LYS A 281 20.37 15.34 6.28
CA LYS A 281 20.30 16.81 6.41
C LYS A 281 19.83 17.26 7.79
N LEU A 282 19.07 16.41 8.48
CA LEU A 282 18.70 16.61 9.88
C LEU A 282 19.76 16.12 10.86
N LYS A 283 20.92 15.57 10.43
CA LYS A 283 21.91 14.91 11.29
C LYS A 283 21.34 13.71 12.08
N LEU A 284 20.31 13.08 11.54
CA LEU A 284 19.78 11.79 11.95
C LEU A 284 20.27 10.74 10.96
N TYR A 285 21.08 9.80 11.42
CA TYR A 285 21.73 8.85 10.52
C TYR A 285 20.93 7.56 10.45
N PRO A 286 20.60 7.08 9.24
CA PRO A 286 19.85 5.86 9.07
C PRO A 286 20.72 4.66 9.44
N HIS A 287 20.28 3.88 10.42
CA HIS A 287 20.91 2.64 10.82
C HIS A 287 19.96 1.46 10.57
N LEU A 288 20.56 0.33 10.23
CA LEU A 288 19.91 -0.98 10.29
C LEU A 288 20.34 -1.65 11.57
N PHE A 289 19.40 -2.30 12.26
CA PHE A 289 19.77 -3.30 13.24
C PHE A 289 19.04 -4.62 13.05
N ARG A 290 19.76 -5.70 13.38
CA ARG A 290 19.32 -7.10 13.39
C ARG A 290 19.86 -7.70 14.68
N ILE A 291 19.02 -8.33 15.48
CA ILE A 291 19.41 -8.95 16.76
C ILE A 291 18.89 -10.38 16.75
N SER A 292 19.81 -11.34 16.86
CA SER A 292 19.56 -12.76 17.02
C SER A 292 19.41 -13.10 18.51
N LEU A 293 18.35 -13.82 18.85
CA LEU A 293 17.95 -14.06 20.23
C LEU A 293 17.83 -15.56 20.52
N PRO A 294 18.30 -16.03 21.68
CA PRO A 294 18.32 -17.46 22.01
C PRO A 294 16.94 -18.04 22.31
N ASN A 295 16.00 -17.24 22.82
CA ASN A 295 14.67 -17.71 23.22
C ASN A 295 13.66 -16.57 23.37
N GLN A 296 12.40 -16.94 23.58
CA GLN A 296 11.26 -16.03 23.71
C GLN A 296 11.38 -15.08 24.92
N LYS A 297 11.98 -15.51 26.04
CA LYS A 297 12.17 -14.68 27.23
C LYS A 297 13.19 -13.56 26.98
N ALA A 298 14.32 -13.89 26.35
CA ALA A 298 15.32 -12.91 25.93
C ALA A 298 14.71 -11.90 24.95
N LYS A 299 13.89 -12.39 24.01
CA LYS A 299 13.14 -11.55 23.09
C LYS A 299 12.26 -10.53 23.79
N GLU A 300 11.45 -10.93 24.76
CA GLU A 300 10.56 -10.01 25.49
C GLU A 300 11.33 -8.91 26.23
N ILE A 301 12.47 -9.25 26.85
CA ILE A 301 13.32 -8.29 27.56
C ILE A 301 13.94 -7.28 26.58
N VAL A 302 14.55 -7.78 25.50
CA VAL A 302 15.25 -6.94 24.52
C VAL A 302 14.26 -6.10 23.72
N GLU A 303 13.11 -6.67 23.32
CA GLU A 303 12.02 -5.96 22.66
C GLU A 303 11.51 -4.80 23.52
N LYS A 304 11.24 -5.04 24.80
CA LYS A 304 10.79 -3.98 25.72
C LYS A 304 11.81 -2.84 25.79
N TYR A 305 13.10 -3.16 25.99
CA TYR A 305 14.17 -2.17 26.04
C TYR A 305 14.26 -1.34 24.74
N LEU A 306 14.27 -2.01 23.58
CA LEU A 306 14.34 -1.33 22.29
C LEU A 306 13.13 -0.42 22.05
N MET A 307 11.93 -0.87 22.42
CA MET A 307 10.70 -0.10 22.24
C MET A 307 10.59 1.11 23.16
N GLU A 308 11.35 1.16 24.27
CA GLU A 308 11.46 2.34 25.12
C GLU A 308 12.32 3.44 24.48
N ILE A 309 13.25 3.10 23.57
CA ILE A 309 14.10 4.06 22.84
C ILE A 309 13.24 4.85 21.84
N PRO A 310 13.10 6.19 21.99
CA PRO A 310 12.19 6.98 21.14
C PRO A 310 12.50 6.99 19.64
N TYR A 311 13.75 6.72 19.27
CA TYR A 311 14.21 6.64 17.89
C TYR A 311 13.92 5.29 17.21
N VAL A 312 13.47 4.27 17.97
CA VAL A 312 13.04 2.97 17.44
C VAL A 312 11.54 3.05 17.14
N GLU A 313 11.24 3.48 15.92
CA GLU A 313 9.85 3.67 15.45
C GLU A 313 9.18 2.35 15.04
N GLN A 314 9.99 1.39 14.59
CA GLN A 314 9.49 0.14 14.09
C GLN A 314 10.41 -1.00 14.51
N LEU A 315 9.79 -2.03 15.06
CA LEU A 315 10.44 -3.27 15.41
C LEU A 315 9.69 -4.43 14.78
N PHE A 316 10.41 -5.19 13.97
CA PHE A 316 9.89 -6.37 13.33
C PHE A 316 10.41 -7.62 14.05
N GLU A 317 9.59 -8.66 14.04
CA GLU A 317 9.99 -9.98 14.49
C GLU A 317 10.19 -10.88 13.28
N GLY A 318 11.23 -11.69 13.32
CA GLY A 318 11.54 -12.62 12.26
C GLY A 318 12.11 -13.92 12.77
N LYS A 319 12.40 -14.80 11.81
CA LYS A 319 13.10 -16.05 12.06
C LYS A 319 14.11 -16.38 10.97
N THR A 320 15.26 -16.91 11.37
CA THR A 320 16.23 -17.52 10.45
C THR A 320 15.71 -18.85 9.91
N VAL A 321 16.47 -19.46 8.99
CA VAL A 321 16.26 -20.85 8.54
C VAL A 321 16.34 -21.85 9.70
N ASP A 322 17.23 -21.59 10.67
CA ASP A 322 17.43 -22.41 11.87
C ASP A 322 16.42 -22.09 12.99
N GLU A 323 15.33 -21.38 12.67
CA GLU A 323 14.25 -20.97 13.58
C GLU A 323 14.71 -20.07 14.76
N GLU A 324 15.91 -19.49 14.67
CA GLU A 324 16.38 -18.48 15.62
C GLU A 324 15.52 -17.21 15.54
N ILE A 325 15.15 -16.66 16.69
CA ILE A 325 14.31 -15.46 16.76
C ILE A 325 15.14 -14.24 16.39
N ILE A 326 14.64 -13.42 15.48
CA ILE A 326 15.25 -12.17 15.07
C ILE A 326 14.36 -10.99 15.47
N LEU A 327 14.97 -9.94 16.02
CA LEU A 327 14.42 -8.59 16.01
C LEU A 327 15.14 -7.76 14.94
N TYR A 328 14.38 -7.02 14.14
CA TYR A 328 14.89 -6.28 13.00
C TYR A 328 14.30 -4.87 12.93
N SER A 329 15.11 -3.90 12.48
CA SER A 329 14.63 -2.59 12.05
C SER A 329 15.52 -2.02 10.93
N SER A 330 14.88 -1.46 9.91
CA SER A 330 15.56 -0.75 8.81
C SER A 330 15.42 0.79 8.89
N THR A 331 14.75 1.27 9.95
CA THR A 331 14.32 2.67 10.09
C THR A 331 14.77 3.27 11.43
N PHE A 332 15.88 2.80 12.00
CA PHE A 332 16.48 3.44 13.18
C PHE A 332 17.25 4.68 12.73
N ASN A 333 16.57 5.83 12.72
CA ASN A 333 17.18 7.11 12.32
C ASN A 333 17.47 7.93 13.57
N SER A 334 18.75 8.05 13.95
CA SER A 334 19.14 8.67 15.23
C SER A 334 20.43 9.47 15.12
N PRO A 335 20.71 10.39 16.07
CA PRO A 335 22.03 10.98 16.19
C PRO A 335 23.08 9.91 16.49
N LEU A 336 24.33 10.10 16.06
CA LEU A 336 25.42 9.14 16.30
C LEU A 336 25.63 8.82 17.79
N SER A 337 25.38 9.79 18.68
CA SER A 337 25.47 9.56 20.13
C SER A 337 24.49 8.49 20.62
N VAL A 338 23.28 8.46 20.06
CA VAL A 338 22.25 7.48 20.41
C VAL A 338 22.62 6.09 19.88
N SER A 339 23.08 6.00 18.63
CA SER A 339 23.50 4.72 18.04
C SER A 339 24.73 4.13 18.74
N ASN A 340 25.71 4.96 19.10
CA ASN A 340 26.91 4.52 19.82
C ASN A 340 26.57 4.00 21.22
N GLN A 341 25.66 4.68 21.93
CA GLN A 341 25.20 4.21 23.24
C GLN A 341 24.43 2.88 23.12
N LEU A 342 23.54 2.77 22.13
CA LEU A 342 22.81 1.52 21.88
C LEU A 342 23.78 0.37 21.55
N GLN A 343 24.83 0.62 20.76
CA GLN A 343 25.83 -0.40 20.45
C GLN A 343 26.51 -0.96 21.71
N HIS A 344 26.88 -0.07 22.65
CA HIS A 344 27.45 -0.47 23.93
C HIS A 344 26.45 -1.26 24.79
N ASP A 345 25.17 -0.87 24.80
CA ASP A 345 24.15 -1.58 25.55
C ASP A 345 23.82 -2.95 24.94
N LEU A 346 23.82 -3.09 23.61
CA LEU A 346 23.70 -4.38 22.92
C LEU A 346 24.89 -5.30 23.23
N GLN A 347 26.11 -4.75 23.29
CA GLN A 347 27.29 -5.51 23.70
C GLN A 347 27.14 -6.03 25.14
N LYS A 348 26.65 -5.22 26.07
CA LYS A 348 26.35 -5.67 27.44
C LYS A 348 25.29 -6.77 27.46
N LEU A 349 24.21 -6.63 26.71
CA LEU A 349 23.16 -7.65 26.62
C LEU A 349 23.68 -8.97 26.04
N SER A 350 24.57 -8.91 25.05
CA SER A 350 25.25 -10.08 24.50
C SER A 350 26.18 -10.75 25.52
N ASN A 351 26.97 -9.98 26.28
CA ASN A 351 27.80 -10.51 27.37
C ASN A 351 27.00 -11.16 28.51
N ASN A 352 25.69 -10.90 28.60
CA ASN A 352 24.76 -11.53 29.56
C ASN A 352 23.91 -12.65 28.91
N GLU A 353 24.30 -13.14 27.73
CA GLU A 353 23.63 -14.23 27.00
C GLU A 353 22.15 -13.94 26.66
N LEU A 354 21.75 -12.67 26.63
CA LEU A 354 20.42 -12.26 26.17
C LEU A 354 20.38 -12.06 24.64
N ILE A 355 21.54 -11.96 24.00
CA ILE A 355 21.69 -11.77 22.55
C ILE A 355 22.77 -12.72 22.05
N ASN A 356 22.44 -13.53 21.03
CA ASN A 356 23.39 -14.43 20.38
C ASN A 356 24.32 -13.67 19.42
N ASP A 357 23.74 -12.80 18.60
CA ASP A 357 24.47 -11.95 17.65
C ASP A 357 23.68 -10.67 17.38
N TYR A 358 24.36 -9.60 16.98
CA TYR A 358 23.70 -8.39 16.53
C TYR A 358 24.49 -7.64 15.45
N VAL A 359 23.73 -6.97 14.60
CA VAL A 359 24.20 -5.97 13.64
C VAL A 359 23.56 -4.65 14.03
N LEU A 360 24.35 -3.60 14.24
CA LEU A 360 23.87 -2.23 14.31
C LEU A 360 24.85 -1.38 13.51
N GLN A 361 24.47 -1.03 12.28
CA GLN A 361 25.35 -0.29 11.37
C GLN A 361 24.58 0.75 10.58
N MET A 362 25.28 1.85 10.28
CA MET A 362 24.77 2.89 9.41
C MET A 362 24.60 2.36 7.99
N ILE A 363 23.48 2.73 7.37
CA ILE A 363 23.17 2.39 5.99
C ILE A 363 23.90 3.39 5.09
N ARG A 364 24.94 2.91 4.38
CA ARG A 364 25.75 3.73 3.46
C ARG A 364 25.03 4.01 2.15
N GLN A 365 24.22 3.08 1.67
CA GLN A 365 23.48 3.25 0.43
C GLN A 365 22.17 2.48 0.47
N ARG A 366 21.08 3.10 -0.01
CA ARG A 366 19.79 2.45 -0.24
C ARG A 366 19.47 2.52 -1.73
N ILE A 367 19.29 1.37 -2.35
CA ILE A 367 18.89 1.27 -3.75
C ILE A 367 17.57 0.53 -3.80
N ARG A 368 16.56 1.09 -4.48
CA ARG A 368 15.29 0.38 -4.73
C ARG A 368 15.16 0.12 -6.21
N TYR A 369 14.77 -1.10 -6.53
CA TYR A 369 14.66 -1.58 -7.90
C TYR A 369 13.22 -1.96 -8.21
N ALA A 370 12.89 -1.88 -9.49
CA ALA A 370 11.76 -2.60 -10.06
C ALA A 370 12.16 -3.28 -11.37
N THR A 371 11.49 -4.39 -11.69
CA THR A 371 11.67 -5.06 -12.98
C THR A 371 10.37 -5.03 -13.75
N ILE A 372 10.43 -4.62 -15.01
CA ILE A 372 9.29 -4.57 -15.93
C ILE A 372 9.52 -5.50 -17.12
N THR A 373 8.44 -6.04 -17.69
CA THR A 373 8.48 -6.92 -18.87
C THR A 373 7.60 -6.39 -20.00
N THR A 374 7.97 -6.73 -21.23
CA THR A 374 7.17 -6.46 -22.44
C THR A 374 6.10 -7.50 -22.70
N GLU A 375 6.13 -8.64 -22.00
CA GLU A 375 5.18 -9.74 -22.13
C GLU A 375 4.71 -10.21 -20.74
N PRO A 376 3.48 -10.75 -20.63
CA PRO A 376 2.99 -11.33 -19.38
C PRO A 376 3.92 -12.45 -18.89
N PHE A 377 4.41 -12.31 -17.65
CA PHE A 377 5.23 -13.34 -17.00
C PHE A 377 4.33 -14.35 -16.27
N ASN A 378 4.60 -15.64 -16.43
CA ASN A 378 3.92 -16.70 -15.69
C ASN A 378 4.68 -17.00 -14.39
N PRO A 379 4.14 -16.66 -13.21
CA PRO A 379 4.85 -16.67 -11.94
C PRO A 379 4.94 -18.07 -11.33
N LYS A 380 5.76 -18.94 -11.94
CA LYS A 380 6.15 -20.25 -11.38
C LYS A 380 7.63 -20.23 -11.01
N ALA A 381 8.01 -20.92 -9.94
CA ALA A 381 9.40 -20.99 -9.47
C ALA A 381 10.40 -21.39 -10.59
N GLU A 382 10.03 -22.37 -11.42
CA GLU A 382 10.83 -22.80 -12.59
C GLU A 382 11.08 -21.67 -13.59
N ASN A 383 10.08 -20.82 -13.84
CA ASN A 383 10.22 -19.70 -14.77
C ASN A 383 11.11 -18.59 -14.19
N PHE A 384 11.13 -18.41 -12.86
CA PHE A 384 12.13 -17.53 -12.22
C PHE A 384 13.54 -18.08 -12.41
N SER A 385 13.75 -19.39 -12.29
CA SER A 385 15.06 -20.02 -12.54
C SER A 385 15.54 -19.73 -13.96
N LYS A 386 14.69 -19.98 -14.97
CA LYS A 386 15.00 -19.70 -16.37
C LYS A 386 15.35 -18.23 -16.62
N LEU A 387 14.64 -17.32 -15.95
CA LEU A 387 14.84 -15.88 -16.07
C LEU A 387 16.15 -15.41 -15.41
N ILE A 388 16.50 -15.97 -14.25
CA ILE A 388 17.72 -15.59 -13.51
C ILE A 388 18.98 -16.18 -14.17
N LEU A 389 18.89 -17.44 -14.61
CA LEU A 389 20.00 -18.16 -15.23
C LEU A 389 20.19 -17.82 -16.72
N ASN A 390 19.38 -16.90 -17.27
CA ASN A 390 19.38 -16.52 -18.69
C ASN A 390 19.20 -17.71 -19.65
N GLU A 391 18.57 -18.79 -19.19
CA GLU A 391 18.37 -20.02 -19.98
C GLU A 391 17.27 -19.83 -21.06
N GLU A 392 16.40 -18.83 -20.90
CA GLU A 392 15.43 -18.42 -21.92
C GLU A 392 15.60 -16.94 -22.29
N LYS A 393 15.93 -16.66 -23.56
CA LYS A 393 15.86 -15.32 -24.17
C LYS A 393 14.41 -14.85 -24.45
N SER A 394 13.39 -15.59 -24.00
CA SER A 394 12.01 -15.40 -24.45
C SER A 394 11.36 -14.12 -23.92
N ILE A 395 11.70 -13.67 -22.71
CA ILE A 395 11.07 -12.50 -22.09
C ILE A 395 12.09 -11.37 -21.91
N ALA A 396 11.90 -10.28 -22.66
CA ALA A 396 12.68 -9.07 -22.48
C ALA A 396 12.32 -8.41 -21.13
N ILE A 397 13.30 -8.34 -20.24
CA ILE A 397 13.21 -7.62 -18.97
C ILE A 397 13.92 -6.28 -19.05
N GLN A 398 13.31 -5.25 -18.49
CA GLN A 398 13.97 -3.98 -18.22
C GLN A 398 14.04 -3.78 -16.71
N LYS A 399 15.26 -3.56 -16.21
CA LYS A 399 15.53 -3.34 -14.78
C LYS A 399 15.61 -1.84 -14.53
N LEU A 400 14.75 -1.35 -13.66
CA LEU A 400 14.63 0.07 -13.29
C LEU A 400 15.27 0.31 -11.92
N ILE A 401 16.02 1.40 -11.81
CA ILE A 401 16.45 1.96 -10.54
C ILE A 401 15.43 3.04 -10.16
N LEU A 402 14.65 2.79 -9.12
CA LEU A 402 13.61 3.69 -8.65
C LEU A 402 14.17 4.81 -7.77
N THR A 403 15.28 4.50 -7.09
CA THR A 403 16.02 5.40 -6.20
C THR A 403 17.40 4.81 -5.94
N ASP A 404 18.39 5.69 -5.88
CA ASP A 404 19.75 5.41 -5.43
C ASP A 404 20.16 6.53 -4.45
N GLN A 405 20.02 6.25 -3.15
CA GLN A 405 20.38 7.16 -2.07
C GLN A 405 21.71 6.73 -1.47
N LYS A 406 22.77 7.47 -1.77
CA LYS A 406 24.09 7.31 -1.14
C LYS A 406 24.23 8.26 0.05
N SER A 407 24.71 7.72 1.16
CA SER A 407 25.09 8.50 2.34
C SER A 407 26.27 9.39 2.02
N HIS A 408 26.21 10.66 2.41
CA HIS A 408 27.34 11.59 2.23
C HIS A 408 28.54 11.23 3.12
N LEU A 409 28.35 10.43 4.18
CA LEU A 409 29.42 9.89 5.02
C LEU A 409 30.10 8.66 4.40
N SER A 410 29.69 8.26 3.19
CA SER A 410 30.43 7.24 2.45
C SER A 410 31.77 7.82 1.98
N PHE A 411 32.88 7.18 2.37
CA PHE A 411 34.20 7.52 1.86
C PHE A 411 34.20 7.53 0.33
N PRO A 412 34.99 8.41 -0.32
CA PRO A 412 35.09 8.42 -1.77
C PRO A 412 35.73 7.11 -2.23
N GLU A 413 34.90 6.15 -2.66
CA GLU A 413 35.38 5.01 -3.41
C GLU A 413 35.90 5.52 -4.75
N ALA A 414 37.19 5.29 -4.97
CA ALA A 414 37.89 5.53 -6.21
C ALA A 414 37.41 4.54 -7.27
N ASP A 415 36.19 4.69 -7.79
CA ASP A 415 35.78 4.13 -9.08
C ASP A 415 34.44 4.70 -9.57
N SER A 416 34.49 5.94 -10.04
CA SER A 416 33.38 6.63 -10.72
C SER A 416 33.26 6.26 -12.22
N ARG A 417 33.49 5.00 -12.59
CA ARG A 417 33.46 4.55 -14.00
C ARG A 417 32.25 3.70 -14.43
N VAL A 418 31.30 3.40 -13.55
CA VAL A 418 30.09 2.62 -13.93
C VAL A 418 28.83 3.50 -14.16
N ALA A 419 28.94 4.82 -14.04
CA ALA A 419 27.80 5.73 -14.22
C ALA A 419 27.38 5.97 -15.69
N ALA A 420 28.00 5.33 -16.69
CA ALA A 420 27.97 5.83 -18.07
C ALA A 420 27.13 5.05 -19.10
N ILE A 421 26.36 4.02 -18.74
CA ILE A 421 25.62 3.26 -19.79
C ILE A 421 24.10 3.36 -19.74
N ASN A 422 23.43 3.83 -18.68
CA ASN A 422 21.98 4.13 -18.75
C ASN A 422 21.45 5.18 -17.74
N ASN A 423 22.31 5.96 -17.09
CA ASN A 423 21.91 6.85 -15.99
C ASN A 423 22.13 8.35 -16.33
N GLN A 424 21.16 8.97 -17.01
CA GLN A 424 20.98 10.41 -16.86
C GLN A 424 20.32 10.68 -15.51
N LYS A 425 21.18 10.89 -14.50
CA LYS A 425 20.96 11.61 -13.23
C LYS A 425 19.51 11.82 -12.79
N ALA A 426 19.00 10.86 -12.00
CA ALA A 426 17.93 11.10 -11.03
C ALA A 426 18.47 11.10 -9.58
N SER A 427 19.71 11.55 -9.35
CA SER A 427 20.15 11.95 -8.02
C SER A 427 20.11 13.47 -7.92
N TYR A 428 19.07 13.98 -7.25
CA TYR A 428 18.99 15.38 -6.84
C TYR A 428 19.99 15.60 -5.68
N SER A 429 21.29 15.62 -5.98
CA SER A 429 22.31 15.91 -4.98
C SER A 429 22.33 17.43 -4.70
N LEU A 430 21.60 17.86 -3.67
CA LEU A 430 21.72 19.20 -3.10
C LEU A 430 23.12 19.39 -2.51
N LYS A 431 23.82 20.44 -2.96
CA LYS A 431 25.11 20.87 -2.41
C LYS A 431 25.06 20.94 -0.88
N ILE A 432 26.12 20.48 -0.23
CA ILE A 432 26.20 20.38 1.23
C ILE A 432 26.62 21.74 1.80
N ASN A 433 25.87 22.17 2.80
CA ASN A 433 26.30 23.11 3.83
C ASN A 433 26.35 22.26 5.12
N ASP A 434 27.47 22.26 5.86
CA ASP A 434 27.70 21.37 7.02
C ASP A 434 27.00 21.84 8.32
N GLU A 435 26.43 23.04 8.28
CA GLU A 435 25.57 23.57 9.32
C GLU A 435 24.24 22.80 9.32
N LEU A 436 23.73 22.45 10.51
CA LEU A 436 22.37 21.94 10.62
C LEU A 436 21.46 23.02 10.00
N PRO A 437 20.63 22.72 9.00
CA PRO A 437 19.68 23.70 8.51
C PRO A 437 18.87 24.17 9.71
N THR A 438 18.75 25.47 9.94
CA THR A 438 17.87 26.00 10.99
C THR A 438 16.45 25.51 10.69
N VAL A 439 15.99 24.49 11.42
CA VAL A 439 14.65 23.94 11.31
C VAL A 439 13.80 24.63 12.37
N ASN A 440 12.74 25.30 11.95
CA ASN A 440 11.83 25.92 12.89
C ASN A 440 10.75 24.91 13.33
N TYR A 441 9.99 25.32 14.34
CA TYR A 441 8.90 24.54 14.90
C TYR A 441 7.92 24.02 13.83
N ASN A 442 7.40 24.92 12.99
CA ASN A 442 6.46 24.59 11.92
C ASN A 442 7.00 23.54 10.95
N GLN A 443 8.31 23.57 10.64
CA GLN A 443 8.95 22.61 9.77
C GLN A 443 9.07 21.22 10.40
N LEU A 444 9.41 21.12 11.69
CA LEU A 444 9.44 19.82 12.38
C LEU A 444 8.03 19.22 12.52
N TYR A 445 7.01 20.06 12.74
CA TYR A 445 5.61 19.63 12.71
C TYR A 445 5.19 19.14 11.32
N PHE A 446 5.50 19.90 10.28
CA PHE A 446 5.24 19.48 8.90
C PHE A 446 5.94 18.15 8.56
N LEU A 447 7.20 17.96 8.98
CA LEU A 447 7.92 16.71 8.79
C LEU A 447 7.32 15.55 9.60
N ALA A 448 6.84 15.80 10.83
CA ALA A 448 6.13 14.81 11.63
C ALA A 448 4.81 14.39 10.96
N ILE A 449 4.07 15.35 10.41
CA ILE A 449 2.87 15.12 9.61
C ILE A 449 3.21 14.22 8.40
N LEU A 450 4.26 14.53 7.62
CA LEU A 450 4.72 13.67 6.51
C LEU A 450 5.10 12.24 6.96
N LYS A 451 5.73 12.12 8.12
CA LYS A 451 6.16 10.85 8.71
C LYS A 451 4.98 9.91 9.02
N CYS A 452 3.81 10.44 9.38
CA CYS A 452 2.58 9.67 9.65
C CYS A 452 2.03 8.90 8.43
N ARG A 453 2.59 9.11 7.23
CA ARG A 453 2.17 8.54 5.94
C ARG A 453 0.72 8.91 5.56
N TYR A 454 0.50 9.12 4.26
CA TYR A 454 -0.76 9.46 3.58
C TYR A 454 -1.05 10.92 3.19
N LEU A 455 -0.07 11.83 3.19
CA LEU A 455 -0.36 13.22 2.79
C LEU A 455 -0.41 13.54 1.29
N ILE A 456 -0.18 12.60 0.38
CA ILE A 456 0.15 13.04 -1.00
C ILE A 456 -0.87 12.64 -2.07
N LYS A 457 -1.92 11.84 -1.76
CA LYS A 457 -2.87 11.44 -2.82
C LYS A 457 -4.37 11.45 -2.51
N GLY A 458 -4.78 12.02 -1.38
CA GLY A 458 -6.16 12.50 -1.17
C GLY A 458 -6.07 13.83 -0.47
N ARG A 459 -6.70 14.88 -1.00
CA ARG A 459 -6.92 16.11 -0.22
C ARG A 459 -7.60 15.69 1.09
N TYR A 460 -7.03 16.18 2.19
CA TYR A 460 -6.88 15.50 3.47
C TYR A 460 -8.17 15.01 4.14
N GLY A 461 -8.10 13.79 4.66
CA GLY A 461 -9.08 13.17 5.54
C GLY A 461 -8.38 12.27 6.56
N VAL A 462 -7.39 12.81 7.28
CA VAL A 462 -6.87 12.18 8.51
C VAL A 462 -6.59 13.29 9.51
N TRP A 463 -7.31 13.27 10.63
CA TRP A 463 -6.92 14.01 11.83
C TRP A 463 -5.63 13.39 12.36
N ILE A 464 -4.51 14.02 12.03
CA ILE A 464 -3.22 13.79 12.66
C ILE A 464 -3.11 14.90 13.71
N ASP A 465 -2.90 14.57 14.98
CA ASP A 465 -2.85 15.55 16.08
C ASP A 465 -1.82 16.66 15.78
N GLU A 466 -0.71 16.30 15.14
CA GLU A 466 0.29 17.28 14.69
C GLU A 466 -0.23 18.29 13.67
N PHE A 467 -1.18 17.92 12.80
CA PHE A 467 -1.78 18.85 11.85
C PHE A 467 -2.74 19.83 12.54
N TYR A 468 -3.53 19.34 13.50
CA TYR A 468 -4.40 20.16 14.33
C TYR A 468 -3.58 21.20 15.11
N ASP A 469 -2.53 20.73 15.80
CA ASP A 469 -1.65 21.59 16.59
C ASP A 469 -0.93 22.62 15.74
N LEU A 470 -0.42 22.21 14.56
CA LEU A 470 0.23 23.10 13.62
C LEU A 470 -0.72 24.22 13.14
N CYS A 471 -1.97 23.89 12.80
CA CYS A 471 -2.94 24.90 12.37
C CYS A 471 -3.30 25.85 13.51
N LYS A 472 -3.60 25.30 14.70
CA LYS A 472 -3.97 26.08 15.89
C LYS A 472 -2.88 27.08 16.29
N GLN A 473 -1.62 26.69 16.21
CA GLN A 473 -0.50 27.57 16.57
C GLN A 473 -0.20 28.65 15.54
N ASN A 474 -0.64 28.48 14.31
CA ASN A 474 -0.50 29.48 13.26
C ASN A 474 -1.81 30.27 13.03
N ASP A 475 -2.74 30.19 13.99
CA ASP A 475 -4.06 30.84 13.93
C ASP A 475 -4.85 30.52 12.64
N ILE A 476 -4.68 29.31 12.10
CA ILE A 476 -5.38 28.85 10.90
C ILE A 476 -6.66 28.14 11.32
N ASP A 477 -7.81 28.65 10.86
CA ASP A 477 -9.10 28.00 11.09
C ASP A 477 -9.15 26.62 10.40
N LEU A 478 -9.48 25.60 11.18
CA LEU A 478 -9.66 24.22 10.72
C LEU A 478 -10.87 24.07 9.78
N SER A 479 -11.76 25.06 9.71
CA SER A 479 -12.84 25.13 8.72
C SER A 479 -12.38 25.65 7.35
N GLU A 480 -11.29 26.42 7.29
CA GLU A 480 -10.78 27.05 6.07
C GLU A 480 -9.80 26.16 5.29
N VAL A 481 -10.35 25.18 4.56
CA VAL A 481 -9.56 24.20 3.81
C VAL A 481 -8.57 24.85 2.83
N SER A 482 -8.93 25.94 2.14
CA SER A 482 -8.00 26.62 1.21
C SER A 482 -6.78 27.18 1.91
N THR A 483 -6.98 27.86 3.04
CA THR A 483 -5.92 28.49 3.85
C THR A 483 -4.96 27.44 4.38
N GLN A 484 -5.50 26.32 4.87
CA GLN A 484 -4.71 25.16 5.30
C GLN A 484 -3.86 24.58 4.16
N MET A 485 -4.47 24.40 2.97
CA MET A 485 -3.76 23.86 1.80
C MET A 485 -2.62 24.77 1.37
N ASP A 486 -2.84 26.08 1.32
CA ASP A 486 -1.81 27.04 0.93
C ASP A 486 -0.66 27.06 1.94
N PHE A 487 -0.96 27.01 3.23
CA PHE A 487 0.05 26.93 4.28
C PHE A 487 0.90 25.65 4.17
N ILE A 488 0.28 24.48 4.02
CA ILE A 488 1.00 23.21 3.86
C ILE A 488 1.85 23.19 2.58
N ASN A 489 1.34 23.73 1.48
CA ASN A 489 2.10 23.86 0.23
C ASN A 489 3.32 24.77 0.42
N GLN A 490 3.17 25.89 1.14
CA GLN A 490 4.31 26.75 1.49
C GLN A 490 5.33 26.01 2.35
N MET A 491 4.88 25.22 3.33
CA MET A 491 5.76 24.38 4.16
C MET A 491 6.50 23.33 3.34
N GLU A 492 5.83 22.65 2.41
CA GLU A 492 6.48 21.70 1.51
C GLU A 492 7.55 22.40 0.65
N ILE A 493 7.21 23.54 0.03
CA ILE A 493 8.13 24.30 -0.81
C ILE A 493 9.37 24.73 -0.01
N GLN A 494 9.18 25.26 1.20
CA GLN A 494 10.30 25.68 2.06
C GLN A 494 11.17 24.48 2.49
N THR A 495 10.54 23.39 2.89
CA THR A 495 11.21 22.16 3.35
C THR A 495 12.01 21.52 2.20
N ARG A 496 11.45 21.51 0.98
CA ARG A 496 12.13 21.09 -0.25
C ARG A 496 13.30 21.99 -0.61
N ARG A 497 13.14 23.32 -0.53
CA ARG A 497 14.24 24.28 -0.77
C ARG A 497 15.41 24.10 0.19
N LYS A 498 15.15 23.65 1.41
CA LYS A 498 16.17 23.28 2.41
C LYS A 498 16.79 21.90 2.18
N GLY A 499 16.28 21.13 1.21
CA GLY A 499 16.76 19.78 0.92
C GLY A 499 16.37 18.74 1.97
N LEU A 500 15.34 19.00 2.77
CA LEU A 500 14.89 18.10 3.83
C LEU A 500 13.97 16.97 3.31
N LEU A 501 13.59 17.01 2.04
CA LEU A 501 12.75 16.01 1.38
C LEU A 501 13.48 15.41 0.18
N ASP A 502 13.48 14.09 0.14
CA ASP A 502 13.79 13.29 -1.03
C ASP A 502 12.50 12.70 -1.62
N TYR A 503 12.56 12.28 -2.88
CA TYR A 503 11.44 11.65 -3.56
C TYR A 503 11.91 10.41 -4.31
N TRP A 504 11.09 9.36 -4.30
CA TRP A 504 11.35 8.17 -5.09
C TRP A 504 10.08 7.60 -5.69
N TYR A 505 10.18 6.96 -6.85
CA TYR A 505 9.01 6.41 -7.50
C TYR A 505 8.68 5.01 -6.96
N SER A 506 7.49 4.85 -6.41
CA SER A 506 6.95 3.55 -6.03
C SER A 506 6.08 3.01 -7.14
N ILE A 507 6.37 1.78 -7.57
CA ILE A 507 5.47 0.93 -8.37
C ILE A 507 5.37 -0.41 -7.65
N ARG A 508 4.15 -0.79 -7.26
CA ARG A 508 3.91 -2.04 -6.52
C ARG A 508 2.63 -2.70 -7.00
N ALA A 509 2.63 -4.03 -7.05
CA ALA A 509 1.40 -4.79 -7.19
C ALA A 509 0.48 -4.60 -5.98
N TYR A 510 -0.83 -4.69 -6.20
CA TYR A 510 -1.82 -4.68 -5.11
C TYR A 510 -1.78 -5.98 -4.31
N GLY A 511 -2.02 -5.88 -3.00
CA GLY A 511 -2.08 -7.00 -2.07
C GLY A 511 -0.69 -7.49 -1.63
N LEU A 512 -0.11 -6.78 -0.67
CA LEU A 512 1.14 -7.19 -0.04
C LEU A 512 0.84 -8.26 1.02
N GLN A 513 1.35 -9.48 0.82
CA GLN A 513 1.58 -10.40 1.91
C GLN A 513 2.59 -9.78 2.88
N ASN A 514 2.40 -10.00 4.18
CA ASN A 514 3.18 -9.35 5.25
C ASN A 514 4.60 -9.92 5.42
N ASP A 515 4.93 -11.01 4.74
CA ASP A 515 6.25 -11.64 4.82
C ASP A 515 7.26 -10.86 3.98
N ILE A 516 8.42 -10.58 4.58
CA ILE A 516 9.57 -9.97 3.92
C ILE A 516 10.75 -10.93 4.04
N LEU A 517 11.35 -11.30 2.93
CA LEU A 517 12.59 -12.06 2.90
C LEU A 517 13.77 -11.09 2.98
N GLY A 518 14.60 -11.26 4.01
CA GLY A 518 15.91 -10.64 4.12
C GLY A 518 17.01 -11.63 3.74
N ILE A 519 17.91 -11.19 2.88
CA ILE A 519 19.14 -11.90 2.51
C ILE A 519 20.31 -11.02 2.94
N GLU A 520 21.10 -11.51 3.88
CA GLU A 520 22.32 -10.87 4.34
C GLU A 520 23.53 -11.53 3.68
N ILE A 521 24.41 -10.69 3.13
CA ILE A 521 25.57 -11.09 2.34
C ILE A 521 26.82 -10.42 2.93
N PRO A 522 27.68 -11.17 3.65
CA PRO A 522 28.93 -10.64 4.17
C PRO A 522 29.91 -10.27 3.04
N LEU A 523 30.61 -9.13 3.17
CA LEU A 523 31.61 -8.68 2.20
C LEU A 523 32.99 -9.33 2.38
N ALA A 524 33.22 -9.99 3.52
CA ALA A 524 34.54 -10.47 3.93
C ALA A 524 35.18 -11.53 3.00
N ALA A 525 34.47 -12.01 1.97
CA ALA A 525 34.92 -13.11 1.13
C ALA A 525 35.02 -12.79 -0.38
N ILE A 526 34.43 -11.70 -0.90
CA ILE A 526 34.23 -11.52 -2.35
C ILE A 526 34.36 -10.04 -2.78
N SER A 527 34.82 -9.82 -4.02
CA SER A 527 34.90 -8.47 -4.61
C SER A 527 33.51 -7.84 -4.79
N GLU A 528 33.38 -6.54 -4.57
CA GLU A 528 32.11 -5.81 -4.79
C GLU A 528 31.57 -6.01 -6.22
N LYS A 529 32.46 -6.14 -7.20
CA LYS A 529 32.09 -6.40 -8.60
C LYS A 529 31.36 -7.74 -8.76
N SER A 530 31.91 -8.82 -8.22
CA SER A 530 31.28 -10.15 -8.28
C SER A 530 29.93 -10.16 -7.58
N LEU A 531 29.84 -9.49 -6.43
CA LEU A 531 28.56 -9.33 -5.73
C LEU A 531 27.55 -8.56 -6.57
N GLN A 532 27.96 -7.46 -7.20
CA GLN A 532 27.08 -6.67 -8.06
C GLN A 532 26.60 -7.47 -9.28
N GLU A 533 27.45 -8.32 -9.87
CA GLU A 533 27.08 -9.23 -10.96
C GLU A 533 25.99 -10.22 -10.53
N VAL A 534 26.12 -10.83 -9.35
CA VAL A 534 25.10 -11.76 -8.82
C VAL A 534 23.81 -11.01 -8.47
N ILE A 535 23.90 -9.85 -7.82
CA ILE A 535 22.74 -8.99 -7.53
C ILE A 535 22.02 -8.61 -8.82
N ASP A 536 22.75 -8.23 -9.86
CA ASP A 536 22.18 -7.92 -11.16
C ASP A 536 21.50 -9.15 -11.77
N LYS A 537 22.06 -10.37 -11.67
CA LYS A 537 21.40 -11.61 -12.11
C LYS A 537 20.07 -11.83 -11.39
N VAL A 538 20.05 -11.72 -10.06
CA VAL A 538 18.83 -11.96 -9.25
C VAL A 538 17.86 -10.77 -9.25
N ARG A 539 18.21 -9.62 -9.82
CA ARG A 539 17.31 -8.45 -9.98
C ARG A 539 16.32 -8.68 -11.11
N VAL A 540 15.43 -9.65 -10.95
CA VAL A 540 14.35 -9.97 -11.89
C VAL A 540 12.95 -9.77 -11.28
N PHE A 541 12.88 -9.41 -10.01
CA PHE A 541 11.62 -9.33 -9.27
C PHE A 541 10.92 -7.97 -9.43
N SER A 542 9.61 -7.94 -9.18
CA SER A 542 8.75 -6.75 -9.25
C SER A 542 9.34 -5.54 -8.55
N SER A 543 9.72 -5.73 -7.28
CA SER A 543 10.27 -4.72 -6.39
C SER A 543 11.25 -5.38 -5.43
N SER A 544 12.46 -4.83 -5.35
CA SER A 544 13.45 -5.23 -4.35
C SER A 544 14.23 -4.03 -3.83
N ALA A 545 14.87 -4.19 -2.68
CA ALA A 545 15.72 -3.15 -2.11
C ALA A 545 17.07 -3.73 -1.70
N LEU A 546 18.13 -2.97 -1.97
CA LEU A 546 19.48 -3.26 -1.52
C LEU A 546 19.91 -2.19 -0.52
N LEU A 547 20.37 -2.62 0.65
CA LEU A 547 20.99 -1.77 1.65
C LEU A 547 22.47 -2.15 1.73
N LYS A 548 23.36 -1.21 1.41
CA LYS A 548 24.80 -1.41 1.60
C LYS A 548 25.20 -0.88 2.98
N LEU A 549 25.81 -1.73 3.79
CA LEU A 549 26.45 -1.35 5.05
C LEU A 549 27.98 -1.36 4.87
N TYR A 550 28.75 -1.34 5.96
CA TYR A 550 30.21 -1.30 5.89
C TYR A 550 30.84 -2.65 5.51
N ASP A 551 30.35 -3.73 6.11
CA ASP A 551 30.92 -5.07 6.00
C ASP A 551 29.96 -6.09 5.37
N ARG A 552 28.75 -5.67 5.00
CA ARG A 552 27.69 -6.55 4.47
C ARG A 552 26.65 -5.81 3.67
N TRP A 553 25.97 -6.53 2.79
CA TRP A 553 24.81 -6.04 2.04
C TRP A 553 23.55 -6.78 2.50
N PHE A 554 22.44 -6.06 2.57
CA PHE A 554 21.12 -6.63 2.81
C PHE A 554 20.28 -6.48 1.54
N TYR A 555 19.84 -7.61 1.00
CA TYR A 555 18.92 -7.65 -0.12
C TYR A 555 17.54 -8.09 0.36
N ILE A 556 16.52 -7.27 0.08
CA ILE A 556 15.20 -7.35 0.71
C ILE A 556 14.12 -7.50 -0.36
N PHE A 557 13.21 -8.45 -0.14
CA PHE A 557 12.07 -8.72 -0.99
C PHE A 557 10.78 -8.81 -0.20
N GLN A 558 9.71 -8.24 -0.73
CA GLN A 558 8.38 -8.35 -0.14
C GLN A 558 7.60 -9.49 -0.77
N GLY A 559 6.81 -10.21 0.02
CA GLY A 559 5.83 -11.17 -0.45
C GLY A 559 6.22 -12.65 -0.37
N ILE A 560 7.43 -12.99 0.05
CA ILE A 560 7.87 -14.37 0.25
C ILE A 560 8.64 -14.53 1.56
N ASN A 561 8.72 -15.77 2.06
CA ASN A 561 9.49 -16.14 3.25
C ASN A 561 10.68 -17.06 2.87
N HIS A 562 11.57 -17.33 3.83
CA HIS A 562 12.77 -18.15 3.62
C HIS A 562 12.48 -19.60 3.19
N LYS A 563 11.26 -20.13 3.43
CA LYS A 563 10.86 -21.49 3.02
C LYS A 563 10.30 -21.54 1.59
N HIS A 564 10.07 -20.39 0.97
CA HIS A 564 9.48 -20.30 -0.35
C HIS A 564 10.43 -20.88 -1.43
N PRO A 565 9.93 -21.58 -2.47
CA PRO A 565 10.79 -22.18 -3.50
C PRO A 565 11.74 -21.18 -4.19
N VAL A 566 11.28 -19.96 -4.43
CA VAL A 566 12.13 -18.88 -4.97
C VAL A 566 13.24 -18.45 -3.99
N ALA A 567 13.00 -18.47 -2.68
CA ALA A 567 14.05 -18.17 -1.70
C ALA A 567 15.15 -19.23 -1.72
N GLN A 568 14.75 -20.51 -1.84
CA GLN A 568 15.67 -21.64 -1.98
C GLN A 568 16.50 -21.56 -3.28
N LEU A 569 15.86 -21.17 -4.39
CA LEU A 569 16.55 -20.88 -5.66
C LEU A 569 17.59 -19.77 -5.49
N LEU A 570 17.23 -18.65 -4.83
CA LEU A 570 18.18 -17.57 -4.56
C LEU A 570 19.37 -18.07 -3.74
N GLN A 571 19.11 -18.82 -2.68
CA GLN A 571 20.18 -19.41 -1.87
C GLN A 571 21.11 -20.30 -2.68
N ALA A 572 20.57 -21.16 -3.55
CA ALA A 572 21.37 -21.98 -4.43
C ALA A 572 22.27 -21.14 -5.36
N ILE A 573 21.73 -20.07 -5.95
CA ILE A 573 22.49 -19.18 -6.84
C ILE A 573 23.61 -18.47 -6.09
N PHE A 574 23.32 -17.87 -4.93
CA PHE A 574 24.36 -17.21 -4.14
C PHE A 574 25.45 -18.20 -3.71
N ASN A 575 25.07 -19.39 -3.24
CA ASN A 575 26.03 -20.42 -2.83
C ASN A 575 26.89 -20.93 -4.00
N GLN A 576 26.31 -21.10 -5.20
CA GLN A 576 27.05 -21.49 -6.41
C GLN A 576 28.11 -20.45 -6.81
N GLU A 577 27.82 -19.18 -6.57
CA GLU A 577 28.74 -18.06 -6.82
C GLU A 577 29.72 -17.82 -5.65
N GLY A 578 29.76 -18.73 -4.67
CA GLY A 578 30.66 -18.66 -3.52
C GLY A 578 30.26 -17.60 -2.48
N LEU A 579 29.04 -17.08 -2.54
CA LEU A 579 28.51 -16.07 -1.62
C LEU A 579 27.71 -16.76 -0.51
N PRO A 580 28.28 -16.99 0.69
CA PRO A 580 27.50 -17.48 1.82
C PRO A 580 26.48 -16.41 2.21
N ILE A 581 25.20 -16.81 2.26
CA ILE A 581 24.12 -15.90 2.65
C ILE A 581 23.42 -16.37 3.91
N ASN A 582 22.98 -15.40 4.72
CA ASN A 582 22.05 -15.64 5.82
C ASN A 582 20.66 -15.19 5.39
N MET A 583 19.71 -16.13 5.33
CA MET A 583 18.32 -15.83 4.99
C MET A 583 17.44 -15.81 6.23
N PHE A 584 16.51 -14.86 6.26
CA PHE A 584 15.53 -14.75 7.33
C PHE A 584 14.21 -14.17 6.82
N THR A 585 13.13 -14.55 7.48
CA THR A 585 11.79 -13.99 7.23
C THR A 585 11.48 -12.97 8.30
N ILE A 586 11.02 -11.80 7.90
CA ILE A 586 10.61 -10.71 8.77
C ILE A 586 9.09 -10.56 8.65
N ARG A 587 8.41 -10.42 9.79
CA ARG A 587 6.98 -10.12 9.92
C ARG A 587 6.81 -8.88 10.77
N SER A 588 6.00 -7.94 10.30
CA SER A 588 5.74 -6.72 11.06
C SER A 588 4.89 -7.02 12.29
N LYS A 589 5.33 -6.52 13.46
CA LYS A 589 4.57 -6.64 14.72
C LYS A 589 4.29 -5.28 15.36
N ASN A 590 5.31 -4.44 15.54
CA ASN A 590 5.18 -3.24 16.37
C ASN A 590 5.57 -1.96 15.61
N PHE A 591 4.67 -0.98 15.67
CA PHE A 591 4.89 0.38 15.19
C PHE A 591 4.63 1.34 16.34
N ARG A 592 5.55 2.27 16.55
CA ARG A 592 5.40 3.39 17.46
C ARG A 592 5.69 4.67 16.69
N PHE A 593 4.79 5.62 16.81
CA PHE A 593 5.04 6.96 16.30
C PHE A 593 5.62 7.82 17.41
N VAL A 594 6.68 8.56 17.09
CA VAL A 594 7.22 9.64 17.93
C VAL A 594 7.44 10.84 17.04
N PRO A 595 6.76 11.97 17.28
CA PRO A 595 6.95 13.18 16.48
C PRO A 595 8.39 13.69 16.56
N LEU A 596 8.89 14.25 15.46
CA LEU A 596 10.27 14.79 15.44
C LEU A 596 10.46 15.97 16.39
N HIS A 597 9.44 16.81 16.56
CA HIS A 597 9.51 17.96 17.46
C HIS A 597 9.68 17.53 18.94
N GLU A 598 9.20 16.34 19.33
CA GLU A 598 9.43 15.80 20.68
C GLU A 598 10.86 15.33 20.88
N LEU A 599 11.51 14.88 19.81
CA LEU A 599 12.91 14.43 19.81
C LEU A 599 13.91 15.59 19.69
N PHE A 600 13.42 16.79 19.38
CA PHE A 600 14.24 17.98 19.19
C PHE A 600 14.19 18.89 20.42
N ASP A 601 15.33 19.43 20.81
CA ASP A 601 15.46 20.48 21.81
C ASP A 601 15.70 21.81 21.08
N PHE A 602 14.68 22.67 21.10
CA PHE A 602 14.69 23.95 20.42
C PHE A 602 15.63 24.97 21.08
N ASP A 603 15.83 24.87 22.40
CA ASP A 603 16.68 25.80 23.15
C ASP A 603 18.15 25.55 22.83
N SER A 604 18.55 24.28 22.77
CA SER A 604 19.92 23.89 22.41
C SER A 604 20.13 23.68 20.91
N ASN A 605 19.06 23.73 20.10
CA ASN A 605 19.04 23.45 18.66
C ASN A 605 19.69 22.08 18.32
N ARG A 606 19.36 21.05 19.10
CA ARG A 606 19.96 19.70 19.03
C ARG A 606 18.90 18.62 19.20
N TRP A 607 19.22 17.43 18.70
CA TRP A 607 18.42 16.23 18.99
C TRP A 607 18.68 15.74 20.41
N LYS A 608 17.61 15.37 21.12
CA LYS A 608 17.67 14.83 22.47
C LYS A 608 18.32 13.45 22.46
N VAL A 609 19.20 13.19 23.42
CA VAL A 609 19.82 11.88 23.61
C VAL A 609 19.05 11.14 24.71
N ILE A 610 18.06 10.34 24.31
CA ILE A 610 17.17 9.62 25.25
C ILE A 610 17.35 8.11 25.02
N LEU A 611 18.03 7.44 25.95
CA LEU A 611 18.03 5.98 26.05
C LEU A 611 17.75 5.56 27.50
N PRO A 612 16.83 4.60 27.73
CA PRO A 612 16.67 3.95 29.03
C PRO A 612 17.90 3.10 29.35
N GLN A 613 18.07 2.70 30.62
CA GLN A 613 19.07 1.70 30.98
C GLN A 613 18.50 0.29 30.74
N PRO A 614 19.27 -0.63 30.14
CA PRO A 614 18.80 -2.00 29.94
C PRO A 614 18.56 -2.69 31.28
N SER A 615 17.37 -3.25 31.47
CA SER A 615 17.03 -4.03 32.66
C SER A 615 17.63 -5.43 32.54
N ILE A 616 18.80 -5.64 33.16
CA ILE A 616 19.44 -6.97 33.22
C ILE A 616 18.84 -7.73 34.39
N PRO A 617 18.11 -8.83 34.18
CA PRO A 617 17.66 -9.68 35.28
C PRO A 617 18.89 -10.17 36.05
N GLY A 618 18.87 -10.08 37.39
CA GLY A 618 19.96 -10.62 38.21
C GLY A 618 20.29 -12.05 37.80
N LYS A 619 21.59 -12.40 37.77
CA LYS A 619 22.10 -13.73 37.34
C LYS A 619 21.19 -14.83 37.88
N LEU A 620 20.49 -15.51 36.97
CA LEU A 620 19.87 -16.79 37.28
C LEU A 620 21.02 -17.76 37.51
N VAL A 621 21.33 -18.01 38.79
CA VAL A 621 22.27 -19.05 39.23
C VAL A 621 21.68 -20.42 38.92
#